data_AF-A0A7V3QL11-F1
#
_entry.id   AF-A0A7V3QL11-F1
#
_cell.length_a   1.000
_cell.length_b   1.000
_cell.length_c   1.000
_cell.angle_alpha   90.00
_cell.angle_beta   90.00
_cell.angle_gamma   90.00
#
_symmetry.space_group_name_H-M   'P 1'
#
loop_
_entity.id
_entity.type
_entity.pdbx_description
1 polymer ?
#
loop_
_entity_poly.entity_id
_entity_poly.type
_entity_poly.pdbx_seq_one_letter_code
_entity_poly.pdbx_strand_id
1 'polypeptide(L)'
;MKKLSNFYQVSQISEELKDRLRKLRLIRLSDGRFDVMGNVDFVGLVLSSLREVPIRIRRVTGDFRCYNNNLTTLEGAPERVDGDFDCYHNSLSSLEGAPKFVGGDFNCIQSILASLNGAPERVDGNFYCDNNRLTSLEGAPKYVGGDFYCYNNQLTSLEGAPKYVGGDFECNYNKLTSLEGAPKFVGGDFKCHNNQLTTLNGAPERVDGNFWCYNNQLTTLEGAPKYVGGNFICSYNQLTSLNGAPERVDGNFYCYNNQLTSLEGAPKYVDGDFLCYRNFKHFTEKEVRKLIDVKGKVVV
;
A
#
# COMPACT_ATOMS: atom_id res chain seq x y z
N MET A 1 -31.12 25.79 -22.59
CA MET A 1 -30.28 24.58 -22.55
C MET A 1 -29.22 24.69 -23.66
N LYS A 2 -27.95 24.97 -23.33
CA LYS A 2 -26.87 24.95 -24.33
C LYS A 2 -26.43 23.50 -24.55
N LYS A 3 -26.45 23.04 -25.81
CA LYS A 3 -26.05 21.68 -26.23
C LYS A 3 -24.62 21.38 -25.76
N LEU A 4 -24.43 20.17 -25.24
CA LEU A 4 -23.14 19.56 -24.85
C LEU A 4 -22.09 19.48 -25.98
N SER A 5 -22.45 19.83 -27.22
CA SER A 5 -21.64 19.62 -28.43
C SER A 5 -20.33 20.40 -28.50
N ASN A 6 -20.13 21.44 -27.67
CA ASN A 6 -18.91 22.27 -27.71
C ASN A 6 -17.91 21.98 -26.56
N PHE A 7 -18.10 20.90 -25.79
CA PHE A 7 -17.30 20.64 -24.58
C PHE A 7 -16.35 19.44 -24.68
N TYR A 8 -16.35 18.72 -25.80
CA TYR A 8 -15.47 17.57 -25.99
C TYR A 8 -14.17 18.02 -26.64
N GLN A 9 -13.01 17.79 -26.00
CA GLN A 9 -11.70 18.16 -26.56
C GLN A 9 -11.27 17.25 -27.71
N VAL A 10 -11.93 16.11 -27.91
CA VAL A 10 -11.57 15.13 -28.94
C VAL A 10 -12.70 15.01 -29.97
N SER A 11 -12.40 15.28 -31.24
CA SER A 11 -13.34 15.17 -32.37
C SER A 11 -13.75 13.72 -32.72
N GLN A 12 -13.44 12.74 -31.87
CA GLN A 12 -13.59 11.30 -32.13
C GLN A 12 -14.08 10.47 -30.92
N ILE A 13 -14.89 11.03 -30.01
CA ILE A 13 -15.56 10.19 -29.01
C ILE A 13 -16.76 9.45 -29.61
N SER A 14 -16.94 8.18 -29.25
CA SER A 14 -18.05 7.33 -29.73
C SER A 14 -19.42 7.92 -29.35
N GLU A 15 -20.47 7.62 -30.12
CA GLU A 15 -21.84 8.05 -29.75
C GLU A 15 -22.28 7.46 -28.41
N GLU A 16 -21.83 6.25 -28.07
CA GLU A 16 -22.09 5.63 -26.77
C GLU A 16 -21.50 6.45 -25.62
N LEU A 17 -20.26 6.92 -25.75
CA LEU A 17 -19.64 7.81 -24.77
C LEU A 17 -20.42 9.13 -24.69
N LYS A 18 -20.80 9.73 -25.82
CA LYS A 18 -21.63 10.95 -25.82
C LYS A 18 -22.96 10.74 -25.09
N ASP A 19 -23.59 9.58 -25.25
CA ASP A 19 -24.85 9.25 -24.56
C ASP A 19 -24.66 9.14 -23.04
N ARG A 20 -23.61 8.46 -22.57
CA ARG A 20 -23.27 8.42 -21.14
C ARG A 20 -23.04 9.82 -20.57
N LEU A 21 -22.32 10.66 -21.31
CA LEU A 21 -22.02 12.03 -20.90
C LEU A 21 -23.26 12.93 -20.86
N ARG A 22 -24.26 12.69 -21.71
CA ARG A 22 -25.55 13.39 -21.66
C ARG A 22 -26.39 13.01 -20.44
N LYS A 23 -26.19 11.81 -19.88
CA LYS A 23 -26.91 11.32 -18.69
C LYS A 23 -26.30 11.84 -17.38
N LEU A 24 -25.09 12.38 -17.40
CA LEU A 24 -24.47 12.96 -16.22
C LEU A 24 -25.25 14.18 -15.72
N ARG A 25 -25.43 14.26 -14.41
CA ARG A 25 -26.00 15.43 -13.75
C ARG A 25 -24.90 16.45 -13.51
N LEU A 26 -24.82 17.43 -14.41
CA LEU A 26 -23.74 18.43 -14.45
C LEU A 26 -24.16 19.77 -13.82
N ILE A 27 -23.27 20.36 -13.03
CA ILE A 27 -23.33 21.76 -12.61
C ILE A 27 -22.18 22.49 -13.29
N ARG A 28 -22.49 23.46 -14.15
CA ARG A 28 -21.47 24.24 -14.86
C ARG A 28 -20.98 25.40 -14.00
N LEU A 29 -19.66 25.54 -13.92
CA LEU A 29 -18.98 26.61 -13.19
C LEU A 29 -18.68 27.81 -14.10
N SER A 30 -18.39 28.96 -13.50
CA SER A 30 -18.08 30.21 -14.21
C SER A 30 -16.81 30.13 -15.05
N ASP A 31 -15.85 29.29 -14.65
CA ASP A 31 -14.58 29.03 -15.36
C ASP A 31 -14.72 28.02 -16.52
N GLY A 32 -15.94 27.50 -16.75
CA GLY A 32 -16.24 26.56 -17.82
C GLY A 32 -16.05 25.08 -17.47
N ARG A 33 -15.57 24.74 -16.26
CA ARG A 33 -15.51 23.37 -15.75
C ARG A 33 -16.87 22.90 -15.22
N PHE A 34 -16.94 21.61 -14.88
CA PHE A 34 -18.18 20.98 -14.38
C PHE A 34 -17.97 20.25 -13.07
N ASP A 35 -18.98 20.31 -12.19
CA ASP A 35 -19.15 19.34 -11.12
C ASP A 35 -20.16 18.27 -11.56
N VAL A 36 -19.82 17.00 -11.36
CA VAL A 36 -20.70 15.87 -11.63
C VAL A 36 -21.32 15.38 -10.32
N MET A 37 -22.64 15.37 -10.27
CA MET A 37 -23.40 14.80 -9.14
C MET A 37 -23.65 13.32 -9.40
N GLY A 38 -22.94 12.45 -8.67
CA GLY A 38 -22.97 11.00 -8.83
C GLY A 38 -21.73 10.47 -9.54
N ASN A 39 -21.85 9.27 -10.13
CA ASN A 39 -20.72 8.52 -10.68
C ASN A 39 -20.41 8.91 -12.13
N VAL A 40 -19.14 8.78 -12.51
CA VAL A 40 -18.63 8.85 -13.89
C VAL A 40 -18.05 7.49 -14.26
N ASP A 41 -18.52 6.91 -15.36
CA ASP A 41 -18.13 5.57 -15.79
C ASP A 41 -17.71 5.55 -17.27
N PHE A 42 -16.41 5.32 -17.49
CA PHE A 42 -15.76 5.16 -18.80
C PHE A 42 -15.36 3.71 -19.10
N VAL A 43 -15.99 2.73 -18.45
CA VAL A 43 -15.69 1.30 -18.56
C VAL A 43 -16.52 0.64 -19.68
N GLY A 44 -15.94 -0.35 -20.35
CA GLY A 44 -16.66 -1.31 -21.20
C GLY A 44 -17.13 -0.76 -22.54
N LEU A 45 -16.69 0.45 -22.90
CA LEU A 45 -16.93 1.03 -24.20
C LEU A 45 -15.90 0.48 -25.21
N VAL A 46 -16.10 0.68 -26.52
CA VAL A 46 -15.00 0.62 -27.52
C VAL A 46 -14.02 1.81 -27.31
N LEU A 47 -13.74 2.13 -26.04
CA LEU A 47 -12.77 3.08 -25.51
C LEU A 47 -11.46 2.39 -25.16
N SER A 48 -11.28 1.12 -25.51
CA SER A 48 -9.94 0.52 -25.52
C SER A 48 -8.96 1.31 -26.41
N SER A 49 -9.40 2.31 -27.18
CA SER A 49 -8.53 3.28 -27.88
C SER A 49 -8.43 4.67 -27.22
N LEU A 50 -9.11 4.93 -26.10
CA LEU A 50 -9.07 6.21 -25.40
C LEU A 50 -7.69 6.40 -24.77
N ARG A 51 -7.05 7.53 -25.05
CA ARG A 51 -5.71 7.87 -24.56
C ARG A 51 -5.68 8.97 -23.49
N GLU A 52 -6.76 9.75 -23.38
CA GLU A 52 -6.92 10.88 -22.44
C GLU A 52 -8.37 11.01 -21.94
N VAL A 53 -8.60 11.71 -20.82
CA VAL A 53 -9.96 11.94 -20.29
C VAL A 53 -10.65 13.09 -21.05
N PRO A 54 -11.83 12.88 -21.65
CA PRO A 54 -12.36 13.78 -22.68
C PRO A 54 -13.09 15.05 -22.16
N ILE A 55 -13.12 15.31 -20.85
CA ILE A 55 -13.94 16.37 -20.24
C ILE A 55 -13.18 17.06 -19.12
N ARG A 56 -13.32 18.38 -19.01
CA ARG A 56 -12.80 19.16 -17.88
C ARG A 56 -13.75 19.13 -16.69
N ILE A 57 -13.64 18.07 -15.89
CA ILE A 57 -14.40 17.92 -14.65
C ILE A 57 -13.56 18.53 -13.52
N ARG A 58 -14.19 19.31 -12.63
CA ARG A 58 -13.54 19.79 -11.41
C ARG A 58 -13.76 18.80 -10.27
N ARG A 59 -15.01 18.40 -10.04
CA ARG A 59 -15.40 17.53 -8.93
C ARG A 59 -16.36 16.44 -9.37
N VAL A 60 -16.22 15.26 -8.79
CA VAL A 60 -17.19 14.16 -8.87
C VAL A 60 -17.61 13.80 -7.44
N THR A 61 -18.92 13.77 -7.17
CA THR A 61 -19.42 13.46 -5.81
C THR A 61 -19.59 11.98 -5.53
N GLY A 62 -19.57 11.15 -6.57
CA GLY A 62 -19.51 9.70 -6.45
C GLY A 62 -18.17 9.18 -6.97
N ASP A 63 -18.20 8.03 -7.63
CA ASP A 63 -16.99 7.37 -8.12
C ASP A 63 -16.61 7.83 -9.52
N PHE A 64 -15.33 7.77 -9.84
CA PHE A 64 -14.79 8.00 -11.17
C PHE A 64 -14.06 6.75 -11.66
N ARG A 65 -14.64 6.07 -12.66
CA ARG A 65 -14.13 4.80 -13.20
C ARG A 65 -13.61 4.99 -14.61
N CYS A 66 -12.30 4.84 -14.79
CA CYS A 66 -11.62 4.87 -16.10
C CYS A 66 -10.67 3.67 -16.32
N TYR A 67 -10.81 2.62 -15.52
CA TYR A 67 -10.01 1.40 -15.61
C TYR A 67 -10.26 0.57 -16.90
N ASN A 68 -9.35 -0.37 -17.20
CA ASN A 68 -9.40 -1.25 -18.38
C ASN A 68 -9.48 -0.49 -19.72
N ASN A 69 -8.67 0.56 -19.88
CA ASN A 69 -8.54 1.34 -21.11
C ASN A 69 -7.06 1.42 -21.56
N ASN A 70 -6.76 2.21 -22.59
CA ASN A 70 -5.40 2.49 -23.04
C ASN A 70 -4.96 3.93 -22.72
N LEU A 71 -5.41 4.46 -21.57
CA LEU A 71 -5.02 5.80 -21.14
C LEU A 71 -3.51 5.84 -20.92
N THR A 72 -2.88 6.88 -21.46
CA THR A 72 -1.46 7.17 -21.24
C THR A 72 -1.25 8.37 -20.31
N THR A 73 -2.34 9.10 -20.01
CA THR A 73 -2.36 10.25 -19.09
C THR A 73 -3.72 10.33 -18.40
N LEU A 74 -3.74 10.93 -17.20
CA LEU A 74 -4.97 11.31 -16.49
C LEU A 74 -5.30 12.80 -16.68
N GLU A 75 -4.67 13.49 -17.63
CA GLU A 75 -5.05 14.85 -17.99
C GLU A 75 -6.56 14.92 -18.33
N GLY A 76 -7.25 15.87 -17.69
CA GLY A 76 -8.71 16.03 -17.77
C GLY A 76 -9.49 15.25 -16.70
N ALA A 77 -8.84 14.37 -15.92
CA ALA A 77 -9.49 13.78 -14.74
C ALA A 77 -9.91 14.86 -13.73
N PRO A 78 -10.93 14.58 -12.89
CA PRO A 78 -11.38 15.51 -11.87
C PRO A 78 -10.28 15.87 -10.87
N GLU A 79 -10.25 17.13 -10.43
CA GLU A 79 -9.33 17.58 -9.36
C GLU A 79 -9.70 16.99 -7.98
N ARG A 80 -10.98 16.62 -7.80
CA ARG A 80 -11.51 16.03 -6.57
C ARG A 80 -12.54 14.95 -6.86
N VAL A 81 -12.43 13.83 -6.17
CA VAL A 81 -13.44 12.77 -6.16
C VAL A 81 -13.85 12.47 -4.73
N ASP A 82 -15.14 12.47 -4.42
CA ASP A 82 -15.63 12.17 -3.07
C ASP A 82 -15.85 10.66 -2.84
N GLY A 83 -16.03 9.86 -3.89
CA GLY A 83 -16.03 8.40 -3.85
C GLY A 83 -14.69 7.81 -4.32
N ASP A 84 -14.74 6.69 -5.02
CA ASP A 84 -13.56 5.96 -5.50
C ASP A 84 -13.01 6.53 -6.81
N PHE A 85 -11.69 6.44 -7.02
CA PHE A 85 -11.02 6.73 -8.28
C PHE A 85 -10.31 5.48 -8.81
N ASP A 86 -10.90 4.85 -9.82
CA ASP A 86 -10.42 3.59 -10.40
C ASP A 86 -9.78 3.82 -11.78
N CYS A 87 -8.46 3.79 -11.85
CA CYS A 87 -7.69 3.92 -13.10
C CYS A 87 -6.80 2.71 -13.44
N TYR A 88 -6.99 1.58 -12.76
CA TYR A 88 -6.21 0.36 -12.96
C TYR A 88 -6.30 -0.20 -14.40
N HIS A 89 -5.30 -1.00 -14.78
CA HIS A 89 -5.19 -1.61 -16.11
C HIS A 89 -5.26 -0.57 -17.24
N ASN A 90 -4.42 0.46 -17.16
CA ASN A 90 -4.14 1.42 -18.23
C ASN A 90 -2.65 1.36 -18.61
N SER A 91 -2.20 2.25 -19.49
CA SER A 91 -0.78 2.36 -19.91
C SER A 91 -0.12 3.63 -19.34
N LEU A 92 -0.39 3.94 -18.07
CA LEU A 92 0.04 5.18 -17.41
C LEU A 92 1.51 5.08 -16.94
N SER A 93 2.39 5.96 -17.42
CA SER A 93 3.76 6.03 -16.90
C SER A 93 3.88 6.84 -15.59
N SER A 94 2.94 7.74 -15.33
CA SER A 94 2.78 8.56 -14.11
C SER A 94 1.31 8.78 -13.79
N LEU A 95 1.02 9.44 -12.67
CA LEU A 95 -0.32 9.83 -12.23
C LEU A 95 -0.60 11.32 -12.43
N GLU A 96 0.16 12.00 -13.29
CA GLU A 96 -0.09 13.41 -13.61
C GLU A 96 -1.52 13.61 -14.13
N GLY A 97 -2.21 14.58 -13.54
CA GLY A 97 -3.63 14.86 -13.81
C GLY A 97 -4.62 14.13 -12.89
N ALA A 98 -4.18 13.18 -12.06
CA ALA A 98 -5.03 12.54 -11.06
C ALA A 98 -5.63 13.57 -10.06
N PRO A 99 -6.77 13.23 -9.41
CA PRO A 99 -7.34 14.07 -8.36
C PRO A 99 -6.35 14.32 -7.23
N LYS A 100 -6.37 15.53 -6.66
CA LYS A 100 -5.59 15.86 -5.46
C LYS A 100 -6.17 15.25 -4.19
N PHE A 101 -7.48 15.00 -4.19
CA PHE A 101 -8.21 14.39 -3.07
C PHE A 101 -9.14 13.31 -3.57
N VAL A 102 -9.12 12.16 -2.90
CA VAL A 102 -10.06 11.06 -3.08
C VAL A 102 -10.67 10.67 -1.74
N GLY A 103 -12.01 10.67 -1.67
CA GLY A 103 -12.75 10.36 -0.44
C GLY A 103 -12.94 8.87 -0.17
N GLY A 104 -12.90 8.05 -1.21
CA GLY A 104 -12.85 6.59 -1.12
C GLY A 104 -11.47 6.06 -1.48
N ASP A 105 -11.44 4.99 -2.26
CA ASP A 105 -10.24 4.29 -2.68
C ASP A 105 -9.60 4.90 -3.93
N PHE A 106 -8.28 4.88 -4.02
CA PHE A 106 -7.53 5.23 -5.24
C PHE A 106 -6.82 4.00 -5.78
N ASN A 107 -7.22 3.54 -6.97
CA ASN A 107 -6.70 2.31 -7.55
C ASN A 107 -5.99 2.54 -8.88
N CYS A 108 -4.66 2.39 -8.86
CA CYS A 108 -3.78 2.48 -10.03
C CYS A 108 -2.95 1.20 -10.28
N ILE A 109 -3.52 0.04 -9.93
CA ILE A 109 -2.87 -1.27 -10.10
C ILE A 109 -2.54 -1.54 -11.58
N GLN A 110 -1.41 -2.24 -11.82
CA GLN A 110 -1.02 -2.78 -13.14
C GLN A 110 -1.03 -1.76 -14.29
N SER A 111 -0.53 -0.55 -14.04
CA SER A 111 -0.50 0.52 -15.04
C SER A 111 0.88 0.76 -15.65
N ILE A 112 1.85 -0.14 -15.45
CA ILE A 112 3.28 0.03 -15.80
C ILE A 112 3.95 1.26 -15.16
N LEU A 113 3.39 1.79 -14.07
CA LEU A 113 3.88 3.01 -13.41
C LEU A 113 5.33 2.84 -12.96
N ALA A 114 6.15 3.83 -13.28
CA ALA A 114 7.52 3.94 -12.79
C ALA A 114 7.63 4.88 -11.57
N SER A 115 6.65 5.76 -11.37
CA SER A 115 6.59 6.75 -10.29
C SER A 115 5.14 7.03 -9.90
N LEU A 116 4.94 7.47 -8.65
CA LEU A 116 3.66 7.97 -8.14
C LEU A 116 3.51 9.50 -8.28
N ASN A 117 4.39 10.16 -9.03
CA ASN A 117 4.26 11.60 -9.31
C ASN A 117 2.89 11.92 -9.90
N GLY A 118 2.21 12.87 -9.27
CA GLY A 118 0.84 13.27 -9.61
C GLY A 118 -0.26 12.55 -8.82
N ALA A 119 0.06 11.54 -8.00
CA ALA A 119 -0.92 10.89 -7.12
C ALA A 119 -1.64 11.90 -6.20
N PRO A 120 -2.84 11.55 -5.70
CA PRO A 120 -3.55 12.36 -4.71
C PRO A 120 -2.67 12.69 -3.49
N GLU A 121 -2.80 13.90 -2.96
CA GLU A 121 -2.11 14.30 -1.73
C GLU A 121 -2.73 13.61 -0.50
N ARG A 122 -4.03 13.29 -0.59
CA ARG A 122 -4.82 12.66 0.47
C ARG A 122 -5.83 11.68 -0.12
N VAL A 123 -5.86 10.48 0.45
CA VAL A 123 -6.87 9.44 0.19
C VAL A 123 -7.49 9.03 1.53
N ASP A 124 -8.80 9.12 1.64
CA ASP A 124 -9.49 8.76 2.89
C ASP A 124 -9.77 7.25 3.00
N GLY A 125 -9.82 6.53 1.88
CA GLY A 125 -9.85 5.06 1.81
C GLY A 125 -8.46 4.44 1.60
N ASN A 126 -8.41 3.38 0.80
CA ASN A 126 -7.23 2.60 0.46
C ASN A 126 -6.48 3.18 -0.75
N PHE A 127 -5.15 3.03 -0.76
CA PHE A 127 -4.32 3.39 -1.91
C PHE A 127 -3.65 2.15 -2.50
N TYR A 128 -4.02 1.80 -3.73
CA TYR A 128 -3.52 0.62 -4.43
C TYR A 128 -2.54 1.01 -5.54
N CYS A 129 -1.25 0.74 -5.31
CA CYS A 129 -0.19 0.89 -6.31
C CYS A 129 0.68 -0.37 -6.49
N ASP A 130 0.22 -1.50 -5.96
CA ASP A 130 0.85 -2.80 -6.12
C ASP A 130 0.90 -3.25 -7.60
N ASN A 131 1.76 -4.23 -7.86
CA ASN A 131 1.93 -4.85 -9.18
C ASN A 131 2.29 -3.84 -10.30
N ASN A 132 3.19 -2.90 -10.01
CA ASN A 132 3.71 -1.90 -10.96
C ASN A 132 5.23 -2.07 -11.16
N ARG A 133 5.93 -1.02 -11.61
CA ARG A 133 7.39 -1.00 -11.79
C ARG A 133 8.03 0.11 -10.95
N LEU A 134 7.43 0.47 -9.83
CA LEU A 134 7.88 1.55 -8.96
C LEU A 134 9.25 1.23 -8.39
N THR A 135 10.16 2.21 -8.44
CA THR A 135 11.49 2.14 -7.79
C THR A 135 11.57 2.99 -6.53
N SER A 136 10.66 3.94 -6.36
CA SER A 136 10.48 4.76 -5.15
C SER A 136 8.99 5.00 -4.90
N LEU A 137 8.66 5.48 -3.70
CA LEU A 137 7.32 5.96 -3.34
C LEU A 137 7.23 7.50 -3.41
N GLU A 138 8.18 8.16 -4.08
CA GLU A 138 8.11 9.59 -4.29
C GLU A 138 6.82 9.96 -5.05
N GLY A 139 6.11 10.96 -4.52
CA GLY A 139 4.81 11.38 -5.02
C GLY A 139 3.61 10.68 -4.39
N ALA A 140 3.80 9.64 -3.56
CA ALA A 140 2.70 8.99 -2.85
C ALA A 140 1.88 9.96 -1.97
N PRO A 141 0.61 9.62 -1.67
CA PRO A 141 -0.21 10.41 -0.74
C PRO A 141 0.47 10.58 0.62
N LYS A 142 0.33 11.75 1.22
CA LYS A 142 0.88 12.03 2.56
C LYS A 142 0.05 11.39 3.67
N TYR A 143 -1.24 11.18 3.39
CA TYR A 143 -2.23 10.62 4.30
C TYR A 143 -3.08 9.58 3.55
N VAL A 144 -3.17 8.39 4.14
CA VAL A 144 -4.04 7.30 3.69
C VAL A 144 -4.86 6.83 4.88
N GLY A 145 -6.19 6.92 4.78
CA GLY A 145 -7.09 6.58 5.88
C GLY A 145 -7.29 5.07 6.06
N GLY A 146 -7.21 4.31 4.97
CA GLY A 146 -7.21 2.85 4.98
C GLY A 146 -5.81 2.27 4.80
N ASP A 147 -5.73 1.27 3.94
CA ASP A 147 -4.52 0.49 3.65
C ASP A 147 -3.68 1.12 2.55
N PHE A 148 -2.36 0.91 2.60
CA PHE A 148 -1.42 1.29 1.55
C PHE A 148 -0.74 0.06 0.97
N TYR A 149 -1.09 -0.28 -0.27
CA TYR A 149 -0.59 -1.47 -0.97
C TYR A 149 0.46 -1.07 -2.01
N CYS A 150 1.74 -1.41 -1.74
CA CYS A 150 2.86 -1.19 -2.67
C CYS A 150 3.71 -2.45 -2.93
N TYR A 151 3.17 -3.63 -2.59
CA TYR A 151 3.81 -4.91 -2.84
C TYR A 151 3.98 -5.23 -4.34
N ASN A 152 4.87 -6.18 -4.67
CA ASN A 152 5.19 -6.56 -6.05
C ASN A 152 5.64 -5.38 -6.93
N ASN A 153 6.63 -4.62 -6.44
CA ASN A 153 7.28 -3.53 -7.18
C ASN A 153 8.81 -3.75 -7.21
N GLN A 154 9.58 -2.71 -7.51
CA GLN A 154 11.04 -2.74 -7.52
C GLN A 154 11.64 -1.74 -6.52
N LEU A 155 10.91 -1.45 -5.42
CA LEU A 155 11.32 -0.47 -4.43
C LEU A 155 12.61 -0.89 -3.74
N THR A 156 13.56 0.03 -3.61
CA THR A 156 14.82 -0.15 -2.87
C THR A 156 14.82 0.57 -1.53
N SER A 157 13.95 1.56 -1.35
CA SER A 157 13.69 2.27 -0.09
C SER A 157 12.19 2.57 0.04
N LEU A 158 11.78 2.97 1.25
CA LEU A 158 10.43 3.47 1.52
C LEU A 158 10.37 5.01 1.56
N GLU A 159 11.42 5.70 1.11
CA GLU A 159 11.39 7.15 1.01
C GLU A 159 10.22 7.61 0.12
N GLY A 160 9.47 8.60 0.61
CA GLY A 160 8.25 9.10 -0.03
C GLY A 160 6.97 8.40 0.41
N ALA A 161 7.03 7.31 1.19
CA ALA A 161 5.83 6.66 1.72
C ALA A 161 4.92 7.62 2.52
N PRO A 162 3.62 7.31 2.66
CA PRO A 162 2.71 8.10 3.47
C PRO A 162 3.22 8.23 4.91
N LYS A 163 3.00 9.38 5.52
CA LYS A 163 3.39 9.59 6.94
C LYS A 163 2.43 8.88 7.90
N TYR A 164 1.19 8.72 7.47
CA TYR A 164 0.09 8.12 8.21
C TYR A 164 -0.66 7.13 7.32
N VAL A 165 -0.81 5.90 7.81
CA VAL A 165 -1.63 4.85 7.22
C VAL A 165 -2.54 4.31 8.31
N GLY A 166 -3.86 4.44 8.11
CA GLY A 166 -4.83 4.05 9.13
C GLY A 166 -5.03 2.55 9.26
N GLY A 167 -4.81 1.80 8.17
CA GLY A 167 -4.87 0.34 8.13
C GLY A 167 -3.50 -0.32 7.93
N ASP A 168 -3.45 -1.28 7.02
CA ASP A 168 -2.27 -2.09 6.70
C ASP A 168 -1.26 -1.32 5.83
N PHE A 169 0.03 -1.56 6.06
CA PHE A 169 1.11 -1.12 5.17
C PHE A 169 1.81 -2.33 4.55
N GLU A 170 1.63 -2.54 3.25
CA GLU A 170 2.13 -3.71 2.54
C GLU A 170 3.21 -3.37 1.52
N CYS A 171 4.47 -3.66 1.86
CA CYS A 171 5.65 -3.41 1.03
C CYS A 171 6.45 -4.68 0.71
N ASN A 172 5.86 -5.85 0.92
CA ASN A 172 6.45 -7.16 0.60
C ASN A 172 6.72 -7.36 -0.90
N TYR A 173 7.58 -8.32 -1.23
CA TYR A 173 7.98 -8.61 -2.62
C TYR A 173 8.56 -7.38 -3.34
N ASN A 174 9.56 -6.77 -2.73
CA ASN A 174 10.32 -5.64 -3.28
C ASN A 174 11.83 -5.94 -3.19
N LYS A 175 12.67 -4.92 -3.33
CA LYS A 175 14.14 -5.00 -3.21
C LYS A 175 14.65 -4.14 -2.04
N LEU A 176 13.85 -3.98 -0.99
CA LEU A 176 14.18 -3.14 0.16
C LEU A 176 15.38 -3.70 0.91
N THR A 177 16.32 -2.83 1.28
CA THR A 177 17.48 -3.16 2.12
C THR A 177 17.37 -2.57 3.53
N SER A 178 16.54 -1.56 3.72
CA SER A 178 16.12 -0.99 5.00
C SER A 178 14.63 -0.64 4.99
N LEU A 179 14.08 -0.32 6.16
CA LEU A 179 12.71 0.21 6.31
C LEU A 179 12.73 1.73 6.54
N GLU A 180 13.85 2.40 6.29
CA GLU A 180 13.93 3.86 6.38
C GLU A 180 12.93 4.51 5.42
N GLY A 181 12.20 5.50 5.93
CA GLY A 181 11.11 6.16 5.21
C GLY A 181 9.74 5.51 5.39
N ALA A 182 9.62 4.38 6.08
CA ALA A 182 8.32 3.77 6.41
C ALA A 182 7.38 4.76 7.14
N PRO A 183 6.06 4.54 7.08
CA PRO A 183 5.11 5.36 7.81
C PRO A 183 5.41 5.41 9.30
N LYS A 184 5.22 6.59 9.91
CA LYS A 184 5.40 6.76 11.36
C LYS A 184 4.29 6.10 12.16
N PHE A 185 3.13 5.93 11.54
CA PHE A 185 1.95 5.32 12.13
C PHE A 185 1.33 4.37 11.10
N VAL A 186 1.10 3.13 11.53
CA VAL A 186 0.38 2.07 10.81
C VAL A 186 -0.60 1.47 11.81
N GLY A 187 -1.90 1.57 11.54
CA GLY A 187 -2.95 1.11 12.46
C GLY A 187 -3.24 -0.39 12.39
N GLY A 188 -2.86 -1.04 11.29
CA GLY A 188 -3.06 -2.48 11.05
C GLY A 188 -1.75 -3.27 11.02
N ASP A 189 -1.64 -4.17 10.05
CA ASP A 189 -0.47 -5.00 9.81
C ASP A 189 0.66 -4.24 9.10
N PHE A 190 1.90 -4.61 9.40
CA PHE A 190 3.09 -4.15 8.67
C PHE A 190 3.74 -5.35 7.97
N LYS A 191 3.69 -5.37 6.64
CA LYS A 191 4.13 -6.51 5.82
C LYS A 191 5.34 -6.13 4.97
N CYS A 192 6.54 -6.57 5.38
CA CYS A 192 7.81 -6.31 4.69
C CYS A 192 8.59 -7.59 4.31
N HIS A 193 7.95 -8.75 4.39
CA HIS A 193 8.51 -10.05 4.03
C HIS A 193 8.89 -10.16 2.53
N ASN A 194 9.76 -11.10 2.17
CA ASN A 194 10.30 -11.26 0.81
C ASN A 194 10.97 -9.97 0.29
N ASN A 195 11.97 -9.48 1.03
CA ASN A 195 12.82 -8.35 0.66
C ASN A 195 14.30 -8.73 0.85
N GLN A 196 15.20 -7.75 0.89
CA GLN A 196 16.64 -7.93 1.09
C GLN A 196 17.10 -7.24 2.39
N LEU A 197 16.23 -7.17 3.39
CA LEU A 197 16.50 -6.48 4.65
C LEU A 197 17.58 -7.23 5.44
N THR A 198 18.54 -6.50 5.99
CA THR A 198 19.57 -7.02 6.91
C THR A 198 19.31 -6.63 8.37
N THR A 199 18.53 -5.57 8.59
CA THR A 199 18.01 -5.09 9.88
C THR A 199 16.58 -4.60 9.70
N LEU A 200 15.88 -4.26 10.78
CA LEU A 200 14.54 -3.66 10.75
C LEU A 200 14.55 -2.16 11.04
N ASN A 201 15.72 -1.51 10.94
CA ASN A 201 15.85 -0.07 11.14
C ASN A 201 14.89 0.72 10.23
N GLY A 202 14.15 1.65 10.85
CA GLY A 202 13.11 2.45 10.20
C GLY A 202 11.69 1.90 10.33
N ALA A 203 11.50 0.68 10.87
CA ALA A 203 10.17 0.17 11.17
C ALA A 203 9.44 1.07 12.20
N PRO A 204 8.09 1.09 12.19
CA PRO A 204 7.33 1.77 13.23
C PRO A 204 7.62 1.18 14.61
N GLU A 205 7.69 2.04 15.65
CA GLU A 205 8.01 1.60 17.02
C GLU A 205 6.92 0.70 17.63
N ARG A 206 5.69 0.81 17.13
CA ARG A 206 4.51 0.06 17.57
C ARG A 206 3.69 -0.35 16.35
N VAL A 207 3.25 -1.61 16.34
CA VAL A 207 2.31 -2.15 15.35
C VAL A 207 1.17 -2.82 16.10
N ASP A 208 -0.06 -2.40 15.84
CA ASP A 208 -1.23 -2.95 16.53
C ASP A 208 -1.68 -4.30 15.92
N GLY A 209 -1.41 -4.53 14.63
CA GLY A 209 -1.60 -5.81 13.95
C GLY A 209 -0.38 -6.73 13.97
N ASN A 210 -0.22 -7.51 12.92
CA ASN A 210 0.90 -8.40 12.69
C ASN A 210 2.11 -7.67 12.10
N PHE A 211 3.31 -8.14 12.42
CA PHE A 211 4.56 -7.71 11.79
C PHE A 211 5.21 -8.87 11.02
N TRP A 212 5.22 -8.79 9.70
CA TRP A 212 5.72 -9.86 8.82
C TRP A 212 7.06 -9.46 8.19
N CYS A 213 8.17 -10.04 8.66
CA CYS A 213 9.51 -9.80 8.15
C CYS A 213 10.26 -11.07 7.71
N TYR A 214 9.54 -12.18 7.51
CA TYR A 214 10.12 -13.43 7.04
C TYR A 214 10.69 -13.36 5.62
N ASN A 215 11.52 -14.34 5.25
CA ASN A 215 12.20 -14.39 3.95
C ASN A 215 12.97 -13.10 3.64
N ASN A 216 13.88 -12.73 4.54
CA ASN A 216 14.81 -11.63 4.38
C ASN A 216 16.24 -12.14 4.64
N GLN A 217 17.19 -11.22 4.79
CA GLN A 217 18.58 -11.50 5.13
C GLN A 217 18.92 -10.97 6.53
N LEU A 218 17.93 -10.95 7.43
CA LEU A 218 18.09 -10.39 8.77
C LEU A 218 19.12 -11.19 9.56
N THR A 219 20.14 -10.51 10.08
CA THR A 219 21.12 -11.07 11.02
C THR A 219 20.85 -10.67 12.46
N THR A 220 20.02 -9.63 12.64
CA THR A 220 19.53 -9.09 13.91
C THR A 220 18.09 -8.60 13.74
N LEU A 221 17.36 -8.46 14.84
CA LEU A 221 16.04 -7.82 14.87
C LEU A 221 16.12 -6.36 15.31
N GLU A 222 17.32 -5.76 15.40
CA GLU A 222 17.48 -4.33 15.66
C GLU A 222 16.59 -3.48 14.75
N GLY A 223 15.89 -2.53 15.39
CA GLY A 223 14.91 -1.67 14.73
C GLY A 223 13.48 -2.24 14.70
N ALA A 224 13.24 -3.48 15.14
CA ALA A 224 11.89 -4.02 15.23
C ALA A 224 10.97 -3.17 16.13
N PRO A 225 9.65 -3.20 15.91
CA PRO A 225 8.69 -2.62 16.85
C PRO A 225 8.89 -3.17 18.26
N LYS A 226 8.80 -2.30 19.27
CA LYS A 226 8.90 -2.71 20.69
C LYS A 226 7.67 -3.48 21.15
N TYR A 227 6.52 -3.20 20.54
CA TYR A 227 5.24 -3.86 20.80
C TYR A 227 4.59 -4.27 19.48
N VAL A 228 4.08 -5.50 19.46
CA VAL A 228 3.27 -6.04 18.36
C VAL A 228 1.99 -6.64 18.92
N GLY A 229 0.85 -6.10 18.51
CA GLY A 229 -0.47 -6.54 18.98
C GLY A 229 -0.94 -7.86 18.37
N GLY A 230 -0.41 -8.23 17.20
CA GLY A 230 -0.64 -9.52 16.55
C GLY A 230 0.60 -10.41 16.60
N ASN A 231 0.83 -11.12 15.50
CA ASN A 231 1.96 -12.03 15.35
C ASN A 231 3.25 -11.30 14.95
N PHE A 232 4.38 -11.71 15.51
CA PHE A 232 5.70 -11.32 15.02
C PHE A 232 6.33 -12.49 14.27
N ILE A 233 6.52 -12.32 12.95
CA ILE A 233 6.93 -13.41 12.05
C ILE A 233 8.28 -13.07 11.42
N CYS A 234 9.36 -13.59 11.99
CA CYS A 234 10.75 -13.40 11.54
C CYS A 234 11.43 -14.70 11.07
N SER A 235 10.63 -15.72 10.74
CA SER A 235 11.13 -17.00 10.20
C SER A 235 11.88 -16.83 8.88
N TYR A 236 12.69 -17.82 8.51
CA TYR A 236 13.45 -17.80 7.25
C TYR A 236 14.35 -16.56 7.10
N ASN A 237 15.25 -16.39 8.06
CA ASN A 237 16.27 -15.34 8.09
C ASN A 237 17.63 -15.94 8.48
N GLN A 238 18.61 -15.11 8.82
CA GLN A 238 19.97 -15.50 9.19
C GLN A 238 20.29 -15.13 10.65
N LEU A 239 19.27 -15.08 11.52
CA LEU A 239 19.39 -14.67 12.91
C LEU A 239 20.22 -15.68 13.70
N THR A 240 21.21 -15.20 14.46
CA THR A 240 22.03 -16.04 15.37
C THR A 240 21.62 -15.92 16.84
N SER A 241 20.91 -14.84 17.17
CA SER A 241 20.20 -14.56 18.43
C SER A 241 18.90 -13.80 18.10
N LEU A 242 18.10 -13.48 19.12
CA LEU A 242 16.88 -12.68 18.96
C LEU A 242 17.10 -11.22 19.39
N ASN A 243 18.34 -10.75 19.42
CA ASN A 243 18.67 -9.36 19.77
C ASN A 243 17.86 -8.36 18.94
N GLY A 244 17.18 -7.44 19.63
CA GLY A 244 16.29 -6.45 19.04
C GLY A 244 14.84 -6.90 18.84
N ALA A 245 14.46 -8.13 19.23
CA ALA A 245 13.07 -8.57 19.14
C ALA A 245 12.12 -7.64 19.93
N PRO A 246 10.82 -7.59 19.57
CA PRO A 246 9.82 -6.87 20.37
C PRO A 246 9.86 -7.29 21.83
N GLU A 247 9.62 -6.36 22.75
CA GLU A 247 9.55 -6.68 24.18
C GLU A 247 8.30 -7.50 24.51
N ARG A 248 7.20 -7.21 23.82
CA ARG A 248 5.89 -7.86 24.00
C ARG A 248 5.25 -8.15 22.65
N VAL A 249 4.76 -9.39 22.50
CA VAL A 249 3.96 -9.84 21.37
C VAL A 249 2.66 -10.45 21.90
N ASP A 250 1.52 -9.88 21.50
CA ASP A 250 0.20 -10.34 21.95
C ASP A 250 -0.35 -11.49 21.09
N GLY A 251 0.28 -11.80 19.96
CA GLY A 251 0.02 -13.02 19.19
C GLY A 251 1.13 -14.05 19.34
N ASN A 252 1.39 -14.78 18.26
CA ASN A 252 2.43 -15.79 18.18
C ASN A 252 3.78 -15.17 17.77
N PHE A 253 4.87 -15.78 18.23
CA PHE A 253 6.24 -15.42 17.86
C PHE A 253 6.86 -16.54 17.02
N TYR A 254 7.20 -16.25 15.76
CA TYR A 254 7.74 -17.23 14.82
C TYR A 254 9.19 -16.93 14.46
N CYS A 255 10.13 -17.69 15.03
CA CYS A 255 11.59 -17.61 14.77
C CYS A 255 12.19 -18.86 14.13
N TYR A 256 11.36 -19.77 13.63
CA TYR A 256 11.82 -21.02 13.01
C TYR A 256 12.58 -20.79 11.68
N ASN A 257 13.41 -21.74 11.27
CA ASN A 257 14.31 -21.63 10.10
C ASN A 257 15.23 -20.40 10.18
N ASN A 258 16.00 -20.30 11.26
CA ASN A 258 17.07 -19.33 11.44
C ASN A 258 18.37 -20.06 11.83
N GLN A 259 19.39 -19.32 12.26
CA GLN A 259 20.70 -19.83 12.67
C GLN A 259 20.91 -19.66 14.19
N LEU A 260 19.82 -19.67 14.98
CA LEU A 260 19.88 -19.30 16.38
C LEU A 260 20.76 -20.27 17.17
N THR A 261 21.69 -19.69 17.94
CA THR A 261 22.56 -20.39 18.90
C THR A 261 22.23 -20.02 20.34
N SER A 262 21.55 -18.90 20.55
CA SER A 262 21.02 -18.42 21.82
C SER A 262 19.60 -17.84 21.63
N LEU A 263 18.87 -17.71 22.75
CA LEU A 263 17.62 -16.92 22.83
C LEU A 263 17.89 -15.55 23.46
N GLU A 264 19.12 -15.04 23.35
CA GLU A 264 19.45 -13.70 23.81
C GLU A 264 18.62 -12.67 23.07
N GLY A 265 18.10 -11.68 23.79
CA GLY A 265 17.25 -10.62 23.23
C GLY A 265 15.82 -11.05 22.86
N ALA A 266 15.43 -12.29 23.16
CA ALA A 266 14.07 -12.77 22.94
C ALA A 266 13.00 -11.87 23.61
N PRO A 267 11.75 -11.88 23.10
CA PRO A 267 10.64 -11.19 23.76
C PRO A 267 10.52 -11.60 25.22
N LYS A 268 10.11 -10.67 26.08
CA LYS A 268 9.84 -10.97 27.50
C LYS A 268 8.49 -11.67 27.65
N TYR A 269 7.54 -11.33 26.78
CA TYR A 269 6.15 -11.80 26.84
C TYR A 269 5.64 -12.19 25.45
N VAL A 270 5.02 -13.36 25.35
CA VAL A 270 4.31 -13.86 24.17
C VAL A 270 2.97 -14.45 24.63
N ASP A 271 1.85 -13.83 24.24
CA ASP A 271 0.51 -14.34 24.63
C ASP A 271 0.14 -15.60 23.85
N GLY A 272 0.59 -15.70 22.59
CA GLY A 272 0.36 -16.86 21.75
C GLY A 272 1.41 -17.95 21.90
N ASP A 273 1.61 -18.67 20.81
CA ASP A 273 2.60 -19.73 20.67
C ASP A 273 4.00 -19.15 20.36
N PHE A 274 5.04 -19.83 20.85
CA PHE A 274 6.43 -19.55 20.50
C PHE A 274 7.00 -20.68 19.63
N LEU A 275 7.25 -20.40 18.35
CA LEU A 275 7.67 -21.39 17.35
C LEU A 275 9.11 -21.10 16.90
N CYS A 276 10.06 -21.92 17.35
CA CYS A 276 11.50 -21.72 17.11
C CYS A 276 12.26 -22.99 16.68
N TYR A 277 11.56 -23.94 16.08
CA TYR A 277 12.16 -25.15 15.51
C TYR A 277 13.07 -24.86 14.30
N ARG A 278 13.89 -25.84 13.88
CA ARG A 278 14.83 -25.71 12.75
C ARG A 278 15.78 -24.50 12.89
N ASN A 279 16.46 -24.46 14.02
CA ASN A 279 17.58 -23.55 14.30
C ASN A 279 18.87 -24.37 14.52
N PHE A 280 20.03 -23.70 14.55
CA PHE A 280 21.32 -24.37 14.78
C PHE A 280 21.37 -25.05 16.15
N LYS A 281 20.93 -24.36 17.19
CA LYS A 281 20.68 -24.97 18.49
C LYS A 281 19.25 -25.53 18.54
N HIS A 282 19.11 -26.78 18.96
CA HIS A 282 17.83 -27.32 19.38
C HIS A 282 17.56 -26.87 20.82
N PHE A 283 16.61 -25.96 20.99
CA PHE A 283 16.19 -25.48 22.30
C PHE A 283 15.19 -26.45 22.91
N THR A 284 15.13 -26.49 24.24
CA THR A 284 14.07 -27.18 24.97
C THR A 284 12.99 -26.20 25.41
N GLU A 285 11.76 -26.68 25.57
CA GLU A 285 10.66 -25.85 26.12
C GLU A 285 11.03 -25.24 27.48
N LYS A 286 11.76 -25.99 28.32
CA LYS A 286 12.24 -25.51 29.62
C LYS A 286 13.20 -24.32 29.49
N GLU A 287 14.09 -24.32 28.50
CA GLU A 287 14.98 -23.18 28.25
C GLU A 287 14.21 -21.94 27.82
N VAL A 288 13.22 -22.11 26.93
CA VAL A 288 12.36 -21.02 26.46
C VAL A 288 11.58 -20.42 27.62
N ARG A 289 10.84 -21.24 28.39
CA ARG A 289 10.00 -20.78 29.50
C ARG A 289 10.78 -20.20 30.68
N LYS A 290 12.09 -20.45 30.76
CA LYS A 290 12.97 -19.80 31.74
C LYS A 290 13.24 -18.33 31.39
N LEU A 291 13.21 -17.98 30.11
CA LEU A 291 13.57 -16.65 29.60
C LEU A 291 12.36 -15.82 29.17
N ILE A 292 11.30 -16.49 28.70
CA ILE A 292 10.15 -15.89 28.05
C ILE A 292 8.88 -16.34 28.76
N ASP A 293 8.00 -15.39 29.10
CA ASP A 293 6.64 -15.70 29.53
C ASP A 293 5.75 -16.00 28.31
N VAL A 294 5.67 -17.28 27.93
CA VAL A 294 4.84 -17.78 26.82
C VAL A 294 3.55 -18.38 27.37
N LYS A 295 2.37 -17.87 26.99
CA LYS A 295 1.09 -18.47 27.44
C LYS A 295 0.64 -19.65 26.58
N GLY A 296 0.96 -19.61 25.28
CA GLY A 296 0.67 -20.69 24.35
C GLY A 296 1.66 -21.87 24.40
N LYS A 297 1.66 -22.61 23.30
CA LYS A 297 2.55 -23.74 23.06
C LYS A 297 3.96 -23.25 22.73
N VAL A 298 4.95 -24.03 23.16
CA VAL A 298 6.34 -23.84 22.75
C VAL A 298 6.70 -24.99 21.79
N VAL A 299 7.12 -24.65 20.58
CA VAL A 299 7.50 -25.62 19.53
C VAL A 299 8.94 -25.33 19.10
N VAL A 300 9.88 -26.20 19.46
CA VAL A 300 11.34 -26.02 19.32
C VAL A 300 12.05 -27.26 18.77
#